data_AF-A0A1V3XSL0-F1
#
_entry.id   AF-A0A1V3XSL0-F1
#
_cell.length_a   1.000
_cell.length_b   1.000
_cell.length_c   1.000
_cell.angle_alpha   90.00
_cell.angle_beta   90.00
_cell.angle_gamma   90.00
#
_symmetry.space_group_name_H-M   'P 1'
#
loop_
_entity.id
_entity.type
_entity.pdbx_description
1 polymer ?
#
loop_
_entity_poly.entity_id
_entity_poly.type
_entity_poly.pdbx_seq_one_letter_code
_entity_poly.pdbx_strand_id
1 'polypeptide(L)'
;MRHRLYEYVCSQPGPVSRDQAADALGIAHHQVKFHLDRLTAEGLLETDYARVTGRSGPGAGRTAKRYRRARRDIAVSLPQREYELAGRLMAAAIARSATTGEPAAEVLNQLAHDYGQMIGNGVAKPADAAAALEVTLRVLRRHGYEPAAPMAKSSWRTARSMRWPRSRRSWPAP
;
A
#
# COMPACT_ATOMS: atom_id res chain seq x y z
N MET A 1 11.64 -3.80 -2.69
CA MET A 1 12.40 -4.98 -3.14
C MET A 1 11.59 -5.90 -4.05
N ARG A 2 10.52 -6.53 -3.52
CA ARG A 2 9.66 -7.45 -4.27
C ARG A 2 9.08 -6.90 -5.57
N HIS A 3 8.67 -5.63 -5.57
CA HIS A 3 8.20 -4.93 -6.76
C HIS A 3 9.24 -4.92 -7.88
N ARG A 4 10.47 -4.49 -7.57
CA ARG A 4 11.60 -4.47 -8.53
C ARG A 4 11.90 -5.86 -9.10
N LEU A 5 11.80 -6.90 -8.28
CA LEU A 5 11.99 -8.30 -8.72
C LEU A 5 10.87 -8.77 -9.65
N TYR A 6 9.63 -8.38 -9.37
CA TYR A 6 8.49 -8.66 -10.24
C TYR A 6 8.58 -7.91 -11.58
N GLU A 7 8.92 -6.62 -11.55
CA GLU A 7 9.15 -5.81 -12.76
C GLU A 7 10.24 -6.40 -13.64
N TYR A 8 11.37 -6.82 -13.04
CA TYR A 8 12.45 -7.49 -13.76
C TYR A 8 11.97 -8.77 -14.45
N VAL A 9 11.24 -9.64 -13.76
CA VAL A 9 10.72 -10.88 -14.37
C VAL A 9 9.71 -10.57 -15.49
N CYS A 10 8.89 -9.53 -15.34
CA CYS A 10 7.92 -9.12 -16.36
C CYS A 10 8.55 -8.48 -17.60
N SER A 11 9.72 -7.84 -17.46
CA SER A 11 10.43 -7.23 -18.58
C SER A 11 11.26 -8.23 -19.40
N GLN A 12 11.45 -9.46 -18.90
CA GLN A 12 12.17 -10.48 -19.64
C GLN A 12 11.28 -11.15 -20.70
N PRO A 13 11.81 -11.42 -21.91
CA PRO A 13 11.07 -12.08 -22.98
C PRO A 13 10.76 -13.56 -22.69
N GLY A 14 11.37 -14.15 -21.66
CA GLY A 14 11.18 -15.55 -21.30
C GLY A 14 11.38 -15.85 -19.80
N PRO A 15 11.16 -17.10 -19.35
CA PRO A 15 11.25 -17.49 -17.95
C PRO A 15 12.67 -17.31 -17.37
N VAL A 16 12.73 -16.76 -16.16
CA VAL A 16 13.94 -16.28 -15.49
C VAL A 16 14.37 -17.23 -14.36
N SER A 17 15.66 -17.49 -14.20
CA SER A 17 16.19 -18.25 -13.06
C SER A 17 16.45 -17.36 -11.83
N ARG A 18 16.59 -17.98 -10.65
CA ARG A 18 16.97 -17.25 -9.43
C ARG A 18 18.32 -16.55 -9.57
N ASP A 19 19.27 -17.21 -10.22
CA ASP A 19 20.63 -16.68 -10.36
C ASP A 19 20.65 -15.48 -11.31
N GLN A 20 19.94 -15.56 -12.44
CA GLN A 20 19.76 -14.42 -13.34
C GLN A 20 19.16 -13.20 -12.63
N ALA A 21 18.15 -13.41 -11.78
CA ALA A 21 17.54 -12.34 -11.02
C ALA A 21 18.42 -11.80 -9.88
N ALA A 22 19.26 -12.66 -9.27
CA ALA A 22 20.24 -12.26 -8.26
C ALA A 22 21.30 -11.33 -8.86
N ASP A 23 21.87 -11.75 -9.98
CA ASP A 23 22.92 -11.03 -10.69
C ASP A 23 22.40 -9.70 -11.23
N ALA A 24 21.24 -9.70 -11.88
CA ALA A 24 20.67 -8.50 -12.48
C ALA A 24 20.29 -7.41 -11.48
N LEU A 25 19.92 -7.80 -10.25
CA LEU A 25 19.46 -6.87 -9.22
C LEU A 25 20.48 -6.65 -8.10
N GLY A 26 21.65 -7.31 -8.17
CA GLY A 26 22.72 -7.17 -7.17
C GLY A 26 22.31 -7.59 -5.76
N ILE A 27 21.55 -8.68 -5.64
CA ILE A 27 20.89 -9.09 -4.39
C ILE A 27 21.23 -10.53 -4.02
N ALA A 28 21.26 -10.82 -2.72
CA ALA A 28 21.60 -12.14 -2.23
C ALA A 28 20.58 -13.21 -2.68
N HIS A 29 21.07 -14.38 -3.11
CA HIS A 29 20.25 -15.49 -3.64
C HIS A 29 19.12 -15.91 -2.69
N HIS A 30 19.33 -15.89 -1.37
CA HIS A 30 18.30 -16.25 -0.40
C HIS A 30 17.12 -15.26 -0.41
N GLN A 31 17.39 -13.96 -0.57
CA GLN A 31 16.35 -12.93 -0.68
C GLN A 31 15.56 -13.07 -1.99
N VAL A 32 16.26 -13.36 -3.09
CA VAL A 32 15.66 -13.62 -4.39
C VAL A 32 14.70 -14.79 -4.29
N LYS A 33 15.17 -15.92 -3.75
CA LYS A 33 14.36 -17.12 -3.54
C LYS A 33 13.12 -16.80 -2.71
N PHE A 34 13.29 -16.14 -1.56
CA PHE A 34 12.20 -15.80 -0.67
C PHE A 34 11.13 -14.94 -1.37
N HIS A 35 11.56 -13.92 -2.12
CA HIS A 35 10.64 -13.02 -2.81
C HIS A 35 9.95 -13.68 -4.01
N LEU A 36 10.66 -14.49 -4.80
CA LEU A 36 10.06 -15.22 -5.92
C LEU A 36 9.05 -16.28 -5.46
N ASP A 37 9.38 -17.02 -4.40
CA ASP A 37 8.47 -18.02 -3.84
C ASP A 37 7.19 -17.34 -3.33
N ARG A 38 7.30 -16.15 -2.73
CA ARG A 38 6.12 -15.41 -2.25
C ARG A 38 5.30 -14.75 -3.36
N LEU A 39 5.92 -14.25 -4.42
CA LEU A 39 5.21 -13.79 -5.63
C LEU A 39 4.50 -14.94 -6.35
N THR A 40 5.07 -16.16 -6.29
CA THR A 40 4.42 -17.37 -6.83
C THR A 40 3.21 -17.76 -5.98
N ALA A 41 3.34 -17.71 -4.64
CA ALA A 41 2.24 -18.00 -3.72
C ALA A 41 1.08 -17.00 -3.84
N GLU A 42 1.38 -15.72 -4.08
CA GLU A 42 0.39 -14.65 -4.34
C GLU A 42 -0.17 -14.70 -5.77
N GLY A 43 0.29 -15.66 -6.57
CA GLY A 43 -0.18 -15.89 -7.91
C GLY A 43 0.31 -14.90 -8.98
N LEU A 44 1.20 -13.98 -8.63
CA LEU A 44 1.77 -13.01 -9.57
C LEU A 44 2.75 -13.67 -10.56
N LEU A 45 3.42 -14.73 -10.12
CA LEU A 45 4.34 -15.52 -10.95
C LEU A 45 3.90 -16.99 -11.02
N GLU A 46 4.32 -17.67 -12.07
CA GLU A 46 4.22 -19.11 -12.24
C GLU A 46 5.63 -19.70 -12.41
N THR A 47 5.80 -20.96 -12.00
CA THR A 47 7.09 -21.64 -12.10
C THR A 47 7.05 -22.76 -13.13
N ASP A 48 7.97 -22.70 -14.10
CA ASP A 48 8.27 -23.77 -15.03
C ASP A 48 9.58 -24.47 -14.61
N TYR A 49 9.64 -25.80 -14.78
CA TYR A 49 10.90 -26.54 -14.67
C TYR A 49 11.44 -26.79 -16.07
N ALA A 50 12.36 -25.93 -16.52
CA ALA A 50 13.00 -26.10 -17.82
C ALA A 50 14.31 -26.88 -17.65
N ARG A 51 14.54 -27.87 -18.52
CA ARG A 51 15.87 -28.47 -18.72
C ARG A 51 16.74 -27.43 -19.41
N VAL A 52 17.91 -27.15 -18.82
CA VAL A 52 18.82 -26.10 -19.31
C VAL A 52 19.58 -26.53 -20.58
N THR A 53 19.54 -27.80 -20.98
CA THR A 53 20.24 -28.25 -22.19
C THR A 53 19.43 -29.31 -22.93
N GLY A 54 19.46 -29.28 -24.27
CA GLY A 54 18.87 -30.31 -25.15
C GLY A 54 19.61 -31.66 -25.13
N ARG A 55 20.42 -31.94 -24.10
CA ARG A 55 21.08 -33.25 -23.93
C ARG A 55 20.26 -34.12 -22.99
N SER A 56 19.76 -35.24 -23.49
CA SER A 56 19.08 -36.26 -22.70
C SER A 56 20.06 -37.39 -22.39
N GLY A 57 20.57 -37.45 -21.15
CA GLY A 57 21.46 -38.52 -20.67
C GLY A 57 21.88 -38.35 -19.20
N PRO A 58 22.45 -39.38 -18.54
CA PRO A 58 22.96 -39.29 -17.17
C PRO A 58 24.08 -38.23 -17.11
N GLY A 59 23.82 -37.10 -16.44
CA GLY A 59 24.72 -35.93 -16.43
C GLY A 59 24.13 -34.63 -17.01
N ALA A 60 22.87 -34.62 -17.46
CA ALA A 60 22.22 -33.47 -18.13
C ALA A 60 21.93 -32.22 -17.25
N GLY A 61 22.52 -32.11 -16.06
CA GLY A 61 22.37 -30.96 -15.16
C GLY A 61 21.03 -30.91 -14.40
N ARG A 62 21.05 -30.27 -13.23
CA ARG A 62 19.84 -30.06 -12.40
C ARG A 62 18.81 -29.24 -13.17
N THR A 63 17.56 -29.71 -13.22
CA THR A 63 16.41 -28.88 -13.59
C THR A 63 16.30 -27.71 -12.62
N ALA A 64 16.43 -26.49 -13.14
CA ALA A 64 16.32 -25.27 -12.35
C ALA A 64 14.89 -24.73 -12.41
N LYS A 65 14.35 -24.30 -11.26
CA LYS A 65 13.09 -23.55 -11.23
C LYS A 65 13.25 -22.25 -12.00
N ARG A 66 12.38 -22.03 -12.98
CA ARG A 66 12.26 -20.78 -13.72
C ARG A 66 10.94 -20.12 -13.41
N TYR A 67 10.96 -18.80 -13.37
CA TYR A 67 9.83 -17.97 -12.97
C TYR A 67 9.41 -17.11 -14.16
N ARG A 68 8.12 -17.05 -14.44
CA ARG A 68 7.55 -16.17 -15.46
C ARG A 68 6.33 -15.45 -14.90
N ARG A 69 5.96 -14.32 -15.51
CA ARG A 69 4.69 -13.67 -15.23
C ARG A 69 3.54 -14.65 -15.47
N ALA A 70 2.65 -14.77 -14.49
CA ALA A 70 1.44 -15.58 -14.61
C ALA A 70 0.57 -15.04 -15.75
N ARG A 71 -0.05 -15.93 -16.54
CA ARG A 71 -0.91 -15.51 -17.67
C ARG A 71 -2.35 -15.18 -17.26
N ARG A 72 -2.68 -15.35 -15.98
CA ARG A 72 -3.98 -14.95 -15.43
C ARG A 72 -4.08 -13.44 -15.25
N ASP A 73 -5.26 -12.90 -15.50
CA ASP A 73 -5.60 -11.54 -15.09
C ASP A 73 -5.67 -11.47 -13.57
N ILE A 74 -4.93 -10.54 -12.98
CA ILE A 74 -4.89 -10.32 -11.54
C ILE A 74 -5.44 -8.92 -11.29
N ALA A 75 -6.68 -8.85 -10.84
CA ALA A 75 -7.27 -7.63 -10.32
C ALA A 75 -6.78 -7.42 -8.89
N VAL A 76 -5.94 -6.40 -8.68
CA VAL A 76 -5.50 -5.99 -7.34
C VAL A 76 -6.39 -4.84 -6.88
N SER A 77 -7.29 -5.12 -5.94
CA SER A 77 -8.00 -4.10 -5.20
C SER A 77 -7.18 -3.74 -3.96
N LEU A 78 -6.50 -2.58 -3.99
CA LEU A 78 -6.07 -1.94 -2.75
C LEU A 78 -7.33 -1.64 -1.91
N PRO A 79 -7.28 -1.71 -0.57
CA PRO A 79 -8.43 -1.31 0.24
C PRO A 79 -8.83 0.10 -0.18
N GLN A 80 -10.10 0.30 -0.56
CA GLN A 80 -10.64 1.58 -0.98
C GLN A 80 -10.43 2.59 0.15
N ARG A 81 -9.34 3.36 0.07
CA ARG A 81 -9.10 4.45 1.01
C ARG A 81 -10.14 5.53 0.70
N GLU A 82 -10.88 5.92 1.74
CA GLU A 82 -12.09 6.74 1.77
C GLU A 82 -11.92 8.20 1.23
N TYR A 83 -11.30 8.40 0.06
CA TYR A 83 -11.50 9.60 -0.75
C TYR A 83 -12.97 9.75 -1.17
N GLU A 84 -13.73 8.65 -1.19
CA GLU A 84 -15.16 8.70 -1.48
C GLU A 84 -15.94 9.39 -0.35
N LEU A 85 -15.66 9.10 0.92
CA LEU A 85 -16.34 9.79 2.03
C LEU A 85 -15.97 11.28 2.04
N ALA A 86 -14.67 11.59 1.98
CA ALA A 86 -14.21 12.97 1.93
C ALA A 86 -14.79 13.69 0.70
N GLY A 87 -14.82 13.02 -0.45
CA GLY A 87 -15.41 13.51 -1.70
C GLY A 87 -16.91 13.75 -1.60
N ARG A 88 -17.67 12.82 -0.98
CA ARG A 88 -19.11 12.98 -0.73
C ARG A 88 -19.39 14.15 0.21
N LEU A 89 -18.65 14.25 1.31
CA LEU A 89 -18.78 15.36 2.27
C LEU A 89 -18.44 16.70 1.62
N MET A 90 -17.36 16.78 0.83
CA MET A 90 -16.98 17.98 0.08
C MET A 90 -18.03 18.34 -0.98
N ALA A 91 -18.50 17.38 -1.77
CA ALA A 91 -19.52 17.61 -2.79
C ALA A 91 -20.84 18.10 -2.17
N ALA A 92 -21.28 17.47 -1.07
CA ALA A 92 -22.47 17.90 -0.33
C ALA A 92 -22.30 19.31 0.27
N ALA A 93 -21.12 19.62 0.81
CA ALA A 93 -20.83 20.94 1.35
C ALA A 93 -20.85 22.03 0.26
N ILE A 94 -20.25 21.77 -0.90
CA ILE A 94 -20.26 22.67 -2.04
C ILE A 94 -21.69 22.89 -2.55
N ALA A 95 -22.47 21.81 -2.73
CA ALA A 95 -23.85 21.89 -3.23
C ALA A 95 -24.75 22.70 -2.28
N ARG A 96 -24.63 22.47 -0.96
CA ARG A 96 -25.39 23.23 0.04
C ARG A 96 -24.93 24.68 0.13
N SER A 97 -23.62 24.93 0.15
CA SER A 97 -23.04 26.29 0.14
C SER A 97 -23.53 27.10 -1.07
N ALA A 98 -23.60 26.49 -2.25
CA ALA A 98 -24.12 27.13 -3.45
C ALA A 98 -25.62 27.50 -3.35
N THR A 99 -26.38 26.78 -2.53
CA THR A 99 -27.83 27.01 -2.36
C THR A 99 -28.14 27.97 -1.22
N THR A 100 -27.42 27.89 -0.09
CA THR A 100 -27.70 28.68 1.12
C THR A 100 -26.83 29.92 1.25
N GLY A 101 -25.71 30.00 0.53
CA GLY A 101 -24.72 31.06 0.67
C GLY A 101 -23.81 30.91 1.90
N GLU A 102 -23.99 29.87 2.71
CA GLU A 102 -23.10 29.56 3.84
C GLU A 102 -21.69 29.20 3.35
N PRO A 103 -20.62 29.53 4.10
CA PRO A 103 -19.25 29.14 3.72
C PRO A 103 -19.11 27.62 3.64
N ALA A 104 -18.60 27.10 2.51
CA ALA A 104 -18.46 25.66 2.28
C ALA A 104 -17.64 24.94 3.37
N ALA A 105 -16.67 25.61 3.99
CA ALA A 105 -15.88 25.06 5.08
C ALA A 105 -16.70 24.83 6.36
N GLU A 106 -17.63 25.73 6.68
CA GLU A 106 -18.52 25.60 7.85
C GLU A 106 -19.52 24.48 7.63
N VAL A 107 -20.14 24.44 6.44
CA VAL A 107 -21.05 23.36 6.05
C VAL A 107 -20.34 22.01 6.06
N LEU A 108 -19.11 21.94 5.56
CA LEU A 108 -18.30 20.72 5.58
C LEU A 108 -18.03 20.24 7.01
N ASN A 109 -17.66 21.16 7.91
CA ASN A 109 -17.43 20.82 9.32
C ASN A 109 -18.70 20.28 9.98
N GLN A 110 -19.86 20.87 9.71
CA GLN A 110 -21.13 20.39 10.24
C GLN A 110 -21.46 18.99 9.71
N LEU A 111 -21.37 18.77 8.40
CA LEU A 111 -21.63 17.47 7.78
C LEU A 111 -20.68 16.38 8.29
N ALA A 112 -19.39 16.71 8.46
CA ALA A 112 -18.41 15.80 9.02
C ALA A 112 -18.71 15.47 10.49
N HIS A 113 -19.16 16.46 11.27
CA HIS A 113 -19.57 16.26 12.65
C HIS A 113 -20.78 15.32 12.76
N ASP A 114 -21.83 15.60 11.98
CA ASP A 114 -23.06 14.79 11.98
C ASP A 114 -22.78 13.34 11.56
N TYR A 115 -21.93 13.16 10.53
CA TYR A 115 -21.49 11.84 10.10
C TYR A 115 -20.68 11.12 11.18
N GLY A 116 -19.79 11.83 11.88
CA GLY A 116 -19.05 11.30 13.03
C GLY A 116 -19.97 10.85 14.17
N GLN A 117 -21.00 11.62 14.48
CA GLN A 117 -22.01 11.26 15.49
C GLN A 117 -22.81 10.01 15.07
N MET A 118 -23.20 9.91 13.80
CA MET A 118 -23.91 8.75 13.27
C MET A 118 -23.10 7.46 13.45
N ILE A 119 -21.79 7.50 13.18
CA ILE A 119 -20.89 6.35 13.40
C ILE A 119 -20.71 6.08 14.89
N GLY A 120 -20.61 7.13 15.71
CA GLY A 120 -20.43 7.04 17.16
C GLY A 120 -21.65 6.46 17.90
N ASN A 121 -22.87 6.69 17.40
CA ASN A 121 -24.11 6.24 18.03
C ASN A 121 -24.24 4.71 18.13
N GLY A 122 -23.50 3.95 17.32
CA GLY A 122 -23.44 2.49 17.40
C GLY A 122 -22.48 1.95 18.46
N VAL A 123 -21.80 2.82 19.22
CA VAL A 123 -20.76 2.42 20.16
C VAL A 123 -21.17 2.71 21.61
N ALA A 124 -20.93 1.74 22.49
CA ALA A 124 -21.17 1.90 23.93
C ALA A 124 -20.39 3.10 24.49
N LYS A 125 -21.03 3.86 25.37
CA LYS A 125 -20.41 5.05 25.99
C LYS A 125 -19.15 4.62 26.75
N PRO A 126 -17.97 5.16 26.41
CA PRO A 126 -16.73 4.80 27.07
C PRO A 126 -16.76 5.26 28.54
N ALA A 127 -16.17 4.44 29.42
CA ALA A 127 -16.14 4.71 30.87
C ALA A 127 -15.20 5.87 31.24
N ASP A 128 -14.13 6.05 30.46
CA ASP A 128 -13.13 7.09 30.66
C ASP A 128 -12.51 7.56 29.32
N ALA A 129 -11.60 8.53 29.39
CA ALA A 129 -10.92 9.09 28.23
C ALA A 129 -10.01 8.06 27.50
N ALA A 130 -9.45 7.09 28.22
CA ALA A 130 -8.60 6.05 27.63
C ALA A 130 -9.43 5.07 26.79
N ALA A 131 -10.56 4.62 27.33
CA ALA A 131 -11.54 3.82 26.62
C ALA A 131 -12.13 4.56 25.41
N ALA A 132 -12.38 5.88 25.55
CA ALA A 132 -12.85 6.71 24.45
C ALA A 132 -11.83 6.78 23.30
N LEU A 133 -10.54 6.95 23.63
CA LEU A 133 -9.47 6.94 22.66
C LEU A 133 -9.35 5.58 21.96
N GLU A 134 -9.40 4.47 22.71
CA GLU A 134 -9.32 3.13 22.14
C GLU A 134 -10.48 2.84 21.16
N VAL A 135 -11.70 3.19 21.57
CA VAL A 135 -12.89 3.12 20.72
C VAL A 135 -12.70 3.93 19.45
N THR A 136 -12.22 5.17 19.56
CA THR A 136 -11.99 6.06 18.42
C THR A 136 -10.97 5.46 17.46
N LEU A 137 -9.82 4.98 17.96
CA LEU A 137 -8.80 4.33 17.14
C LEU A 137 -9.33 3.09 16.43
N ARG A 138 -10.16 2.30 17.10
CA ARG A 138 -10.81 1.11 16.53
C ARG A 138 -11.75 1.47 15.39
N VAL A 139 -12.61 2.47 15.59
CA VAL A 139 -13.53 2.97 14.57
C VAL A 139 -12.75 3.52 13.37
N LEU A 140 -11.74 4.36 13.60
CA LEU A 140 -10.89 4.90 12.53
C LEU A 140 -10.19 3.79 11.72
N ARG A 141 -9.65 2.76 12.38
CA ARG A 141 -9.06 1.60 11.69
C ARG A 141 -10.07 0.81 10.86
N ARG A 142 -11.30 0.64 11.36
CA ARG A 142 -12.39 -0.01 10.61
C ARG A 142 -12.73 0.76 9.32
N HIS A 143 -12.60 2.08 9.38
CA HIS A 143 -12.74 3.00 8.25
C HIS A 143 -11.45 3.15 7.40
N GLY A 144 -10.46 2.26 7.58
CA GLY A 144 -9.25 2.24 6.75
C GLY A 144 -8.26 3.38 7.02
N TYR A 145 -8.48 4.18 8.07
CA TYR A 145 -7.48 5.13 8.57
C TYR A 145 -6.38 4.40 9.33
N GLU A 146 -5.19 5.00 9.34
CA GLU A 146 -4.04 4.52 10.10
C GLU A 146 -3.73 5.53 11.22
N PRO A 147 -4.54 5.60 12.29
CA PRO A 147 -4.40 6.62 13.31
C PRO A 147 -3.16 6.35 14.17
N ALA A 148 -2.26 7.32 14.23
CA ALA A 148 -1.14 7.29 15.16
C ALA A 148 -1.64 7.66 16.55
N ALA A 149 -1.42 6.80 17.54
CA ALA A 149 -1.60 7.18 18.93
C ALA A 149 -0.61 8.32 19.24
N PRO A 150 -1.02 9.38 19.96
CA PRO A 150 -0.11 10.45 20.32
C PRO A 150 1.05 9.88 21.14
N MET A 151 2.25 9.87 20.56
CA MET A 151 3.47 9.57 21.31
C MET A 151 3.67 10.63 22.40
N ALA A 152 4.03 10.21 23.61
CA ALA A 152 4.27 11.09 24.74
C ALA A 152 5.20 12.26 24.35
N LYS A 153 4.92 13.46 24.89
CA LYS A 153 5.54 14.75 24.52
C LYS A 153 7.08 14.82 24.64
N SER A 154 7.77 13.78 25.13
CA SER A 154 9.24 13.77 25.26
C SER A 154 10.01 13.55 23.95
N SER A 155 9.37 13.03 22.89
CA SER A 155 10.06 12.75 21.62
C SER A 155 10.25 13.97 20.69
N TRP A 156 9.59 15.10 20.99
CA TRP A 156 9.63 16.31 20.16
C TRP A 156 10.99 17.01 20.14
N ARG A 157 11.86 16.79 21.15
CA ARG A 157 13.17 17.45 21.20
C ARG A 157 14.20 16.82 20.27
N THR A 158 14.05 15.55 19.90
CA THR A 158 15.05 14.86 19.05
C THR A 158 14.74 14.97 17.55
N ALA A 159 13.48 15.20 17.17
CA ALA A 159 13.08 15.31 15.76
C ALA A 159 13.40 16.68 15.11
N ARG A 160 13.75 17.71 15.89
CA ARG A 160 14.03 19.07 15.36
C ARG A 160 15.44 19.25 14.80
N SER A 161 16.35 18.29 15.00
CA SER A 161 17.73 18.36 14.48
C SER A 161 17.91 17.74 13.09
N MET A 162 16.91 17.02 12.56
CA MET A 162 16.99 16.40 11.25
C MET A 162 16.47 17.38 10.17
N ARG A 163 17.35 18.31 9.79
CA ARG A 163 17.19 19.25 8.68
C ARG A 163 16.91 18.48 7.38
N TRP A 164 15.64 18.45 6.95
CA TRP A 164 15.27 17.98 5.61
C TRP A 164 15.80 18.97 4.57
N PRO A 165 16.59 18.54 3.57
CA PRO A 165 17.11 19.44 2.55
C PRO A 165 15.96 19.93 1.65
N ARG A 166 15.68 21.23 1.71
CA ARG A 166 14.87 21.96 0.70
C ARG A 166 15.63 21.93 -0.63
N SER A 167 15.36 20.95 -1.48
CA SER A 167 15.64 21.10 -2.91
C SER A 167 14.35 21.57 -3.60
N ARG A 168 14.36 22.84 -4.03
CA ARG A 168 13.37 23.39 -4.95
C ARG A 168 13.53 22.65 -6.28
N ARG A 169 12.48 21.98 -6.75
CA ARG A 169 12.34 21.59 -8.16
C ARG A 169 11.03 22.16 -8.65
N SER A 170 11.15 23.23 -9.43
CA SER A 170 10.10 23.85 -10.22
C SER A 170 9.52 22.82 -11.19
N TRP A 171 8.20 22.69 -11.19
CA TRP A 171 7.45 22.00 -12.24
C TRP A 171 7.18 23.01 -13.36
N PRO A 172 7.41 22.68 -14.64
CA PRO A 172 6.92 23.49 -15.74
C PRO A 172 5.41 23.29 -15.88
N ALA A 173 4.68 24.40 -16.04
CA ALA A 173 3.27 24.44 -16.44
C ALA A 173 3.16 24.22 -17.98
N PRO A 174 1.96 23.90 -18.50
CA PRO A 174 1.75 23.16 -19.75
C PRO A 174 2.13 23.90 -21.03
#